data_AF-A0A523T2A5-F1
#
_entry.id   AF-A0A523T2A5-F1
#
_cell.length_a   1.000
_cell.length_b   1.000
_cell.length_c   1.000
_cell.angle_alpha   90.00
_cell.angle_beta   90.00
_cell.angle_gamma   90.00
#
_symmetry.space_group_name_H-M   'P 1'
#
loop_
_entity.id
_entity.type
_entity.pdbx_description
1 polymer ?
#
loop_
_entity_poly.entity_id
_entity_poly.type
_entity_poly.pdbx_seq_one_letter_code
_entity_poly.pdbx_strand_id
1 'polypeptide(L)' 'MDPKKMLSKEITAKVRGYISEETVSETVDQFFRHGNTFLLLELMSLRMEVKSLREELQSQRERKRQSSFRALVVP' A
#
# COMPACT_ATOMS: atom_id res chain seq x y z
N MET A 1 3.96 -28.30 3.43
CA MET A 1 3.09 -27.97 2.28
C MET A 1 3.84 -27.02 1.36
N ASP A 2 3.64 -27.12 0.04
CA ASP A 2 4.24 -26.23 -0.96
C ASP A 2 3.48 -24.87 -0.96
N PRO A 3 4.12 -23.75 -0.59
CA PRO A 3 3.48 -22.43 -0.48
C PRO A 3 2.85 -21.95 -1.79
N LYS A 4 3.48 -22.28 -2.92
CA LYS A 4 2.97 -21.89 -4.24
C LYS A 4 1.65 -22.60 -4.53
N LYS A 5 1.58 -23.91 -4.26
CA LYS A 5 0.35 -24.71 -4.43
C LYS A 5 -0.75 -24.29 -3.47
N MET A 6 -0.42 -23.89 -2.24
CA MET A 6 -1.40 -23.34 -1.30
C MET A 6 -2.00 -22.04 -1.83
N LEU A 7 -1.17 -21.10 -2.29
CA LEU A 7 -1.64 -19.82 -2.82
C LEU A 7 -2.49 -20.01 -4.08
N SER A 8 -2.08 -20.88 -5.00
CA SER A 8 -2.90 -21.22 -6.18
C SER A 8 -4.29 -21.74 -5.79
N LYS A 9 -4.39 -22.65 -4.81
CA LYS A 9 -5.69 -23.16 -4.35
C LYS A 9 -6.57 -22.08 -3.74
N GLU A 10 -5.98 -21.18 -2.95
CA GLU A 10 -6.72 -20.08 -2.33
C GLU A 10 -7.24 -19.08 -3.38
N ILE A 11 -6.41 -18.72 -4.36
CA ILE A 11 -6.80 -17.81 -5.44
C ILE A 11 -7.89 -18.46 -6.31
N THR A 12 -7.72 -19.72 -6.71
CA THR A 12 -8.74 -20.46 -7.48
C THR A 12 -10.08 -20.48 -6.75
N ALA A 13 -10.08 -20.69 -5.43
CA ALA A 13 -11.30 -20.65 -4.61
C ALA A 13 -11.94 -19.25 -4.57
N LYS A 14 -11.13 -18.18 -4.51
CA LYS A 14 -11.61 -16.79 -4.52
C LYS A 14 -12.20 -16.36 -5.86
N VAL A 15 -11.60 -16.78 -6.97
CA VAL A 15 -12.03 -16.38 -8.31
C VAL A 15 -13.18 -17.23 -8.85
N ARG A 16 -13.68 -18.23 -8.11
CA ARG A 16 -14.92 -18.99 -8.38
C ARG A 16 -15.12 -19.43 -9.84
N GLY A 17 -14.04 -19.76 -10.56
CA GLY A 17 -14.08 -20.17 -11.96
C GLY A 17 -14.31 -19.05 -12.98
N TYR A 18 -14.31 -17.77 -12.58
CA TYR A 18 -14.25 -16.63 -13.50
C TYR A 18 -12.93 -16.57 -14.28
N ILE A 19 -11.89 -17.26 -13.77
CA ILE A 19 -10.55 -17.33 -14.35
C ILE A 19 -10.13 -18.81 -14.36
N SER A 20 -9.43 -19.23 -15.41
CA SER A 20 -8.94 -20.61 -15.55
C SER A 20 -7.88 -20.94 -14.49
N GLU A 21 -7.78 -22.22 -14.10
CA GLU A 21 -6.75 -22.68 -13.16
C GLU A 21 -5.33 -22.47 -13.72
N GLU A 22 -5.16 -22.58 -15.03
CA GLU A 22 -3.90 -22.32 -15.74
C GLU A 22 -3.48 -20.86 -15.55
N THR A 23 -4.37 -19.91 -15.81
CA THR A 23 -4.12 -18.48 -15.60
C THR A 23 -3.82 -18.16 -14.14
N VAL A 24 -4.50 -18.81 -13.18
CA VAL A 24 -4.19 -18.66 -11.75
C VAL A 24 -2.79 -19.19 -11.43
N SER A 25 -2.41 -20.35 -11.98
CA SER A 25 -1.08 -20.93 -11.80
C SER A 25 0.03 -20.04 -12.36
N GLU A 26 -0.15 -19.50 -13.57
CA GLU A 26 0.80 -18.57 -14.20
C GLU A 26 0.94 -17.28 -13.39
N THR A 27 -0.18 -16.70 -12.95
CA THR A 27 -0.18 -15.48 -12.14
C THR A 27 0.53 -15.69 -10.81
N VAL A 28 0.29 -16.83 -10.16
CA VAL A 28 1.00 -17.21 -8.93
C VAL A 28 2.48 -17.46 -9.19
N ASP A 29 2.85 -18.07 -10.31
CA ASP A 29 4.28 -18.22 -10.69
C ASP A 29 4.96 -16.86 -10.89
N GLN A 30 4.30 -15.93 -11.59
CA GLN A 30 4.79 -14.57 -11.76
C GLN A 30 4.92 -13.84 -10.42
N PHE A 31 3.97 -14.03 -9.51
CA PHE A 31 4.05 -13.48 -8.15
C PHE A 31 5.24 -14.05 -7.37
N PHE A 32 5.54 -15.35 -7.46
CA PHE A 32 6.71 -15.89 -6.78
C PHE A 32 8.04 -15.44 -7.41
N ARG A 33 8.08 -15.23 -8.73
CA ARG A 33 9.28 -14.75 -9.44
C ARG A 33 9.53 -13.26 -9.26
N HIS A 34 8.48 -12.45 -9.26
CA HIS A 34 8.58 -10.99 -9.35
C HIS A 34 7.79 -10.23 -8.28
N GLY A 35 6.96 -10.92 -7.51
CA GLY A 35 6.12 -10.32 -6.47
C GLY A 35 6.92 -9.64 -5.37
N ASN A 36 8.13 -10.11 -5.06
CA ASN A 36 9.02 -9.42 -4.12
C ASN A 36 9.40 -8.00 -4.61
N THR A 37 9.63 -7.83 -5.91
CA THR A 37 9.92 -6.53 -6.52
C THR A 37 8.67 -5.65 -6.51
N PHE A 38 7.51 -6.21 -6.84
CA PHE A 38 6.23 -5.49 -6.78
C PHE A 38 5.92 -5.02 -5.34
N LEU A 39 6.05 -5.90 -4.36
CA LEU A 39 5.85 -5.60 -2.94
C LEU A 39 6.85 -4.55 -2.45
N LEU A 40 8.10 -4.59 -2.92
CA LEU A 40 9.10 -3.58 -2.58
C LEU A 40 8.70 -2.20 -3.11
N LEU A 41 8.24 -2.11 -4.36
CA LEU A 41 7.79 -0.85 -4.97
C LEU A 41 6.56 -0.28 -4.25
N GLU A 42 5.56 -1.12 -3.94
CA GLU A 42 4.39 -0.74 -3.17
C GLU A 42 4.76 -0.23 -1.76
N LEU A 43 5.68 -0.91 -1.09
CA LEU A 43 6.17 -0.50 0.23
C LEU A 43 6.90 0.85 0.17
N MET A 44 7.69 1.08 -0.88
CA MET A 44 8.36 2.37 -1.10
C MET A 44 7.35 3.49 -1.37
N SER A 45 6.32 3.22 -2.18
CA SER A 45 5.23 4.17 -2.45
C SER A 45 4.50 4.54 -1.16
N LEU A 46 4.09 3.54 -0.37
CA LEU A 46 3.41 3.74 0.91
C LEU A 46 4.26 4.54 1.89
N ARG A 47 5.58 4.28 1.95
CA ARG A 47 6.50 5.07 2.79
C ARG A 47 6.52 6.54 2.39
N MET A 48 6.50 6.84 1.08
CA MET A 48 6.46 8.21 0.58
C MET A 48 5.14 8.90 0.92
N GLU A 49 4.02 8.20 0.77
CA GLU A 49 2.70 8.72 1.12
C GLU A 49 2.58 9.03 2.61
N VAL A 50 3.02 8.11 3.48
CA VAL A 50 3.05 8.33 4.94
C VAL A 50 3.93 9.53 5.31
N LYS A 51 5.07 9.70 4.63
CA LYS A 51 5.95 10.85 4.85
C LYS A 51 5.24 12.16 4.47
N SER A 52 4.61 12.21 3.30
CA SER A 52 3.83 13.36 2.84
C SER A 52 2.72 13.72 3.83
N LEU A 53 1.94 12.74 4.29
CA LEU A 53 0.87 12.95 5.26
C LEU A 53 1.39 13.50 6.60
N ARG A 54 2.57 13.06 7.05
CA ARG A 54 3.21 13.59 8.27
C ARG A 54 3.65 15.05 8.10
N GLU A 55 4.23 15.38 6.95
CA GLU A 55 4.64 16.75 6.61
C GLU A 55 3.45 17.69 6.50
N GLU A 56 2.35 17.23 5.90
CA GLU A 56 1.11 17.98 5.83
C GLU A 56 0.52 18.23 7.23
N LEU A 57 0.45 17.18 8.07
CA LEU A 57 -0.06 17.29 9.43
C LEU A 57 0.78 18.28 10.26
N GLN A 58 2.11 18.24 10.11
CA GLN A 58 2.99 19.17 10.79
C GLN A 58 2.78 20.61 10.30
N SER A 59 2.70 20.82 8.98
CA SER A 59 2.43 22.12 8.38
C SER A 59 1.11 22.72 8.86
N GLN A 60 0.05 21.90 8.97
CA GLN A 60 -1.23 22.33 9.51
C GLN A 60 -1.13 22.75 10.98
N ARG A 61 -0.38 22.02 11.81
CA ARG A 61 -0.14 22.38 13.22
C ARG A 61 0.60 23.70 13.35
N GLU A 62 1.62 23.93 12.53
CA GLU A 62 2.38 25.19 12.52
C GLU A 62 1.53 26.37 12.07
N ARG A 63 0.70 26.21 11.03
CA ARG A 63 -0.25 27.24 10.58
C ARG A 63 -1.27 27.58 11.67
N LYS A 64 -1.83 26.59 12.37
CA LYS A 64 -2.74 26.83 13.51
C LYS A 64 -2.04 27.58 14.64
N ARG A 65 -0.80 27.22 14.95
CA ARG A 65 0.01 27.93 15.94
C ARG A 65 0.22 29.40 15.52
N GLN A 66 0.69 29.66 14.31
CA GLN A 66 0.88 31.03 13.81
C GLN A 66 -0.43 31.85 13.79
N SER A 67 -1.55 31.24 13.43
CA SER A 67 -2.87 31.88 13.47
C SER A 67 -3.28 32.25 14.90
N SER A 68 -3.09 31.35 15.87
CA SER A 68 -3.38 31.62 17.29
C SER A 68 -2.48 32.72 17.87
N PHE A 69 -1.19 32.75 17.50
CA PHE A 69 -0.29 33.83 17.90
C PHE A 69 -0.69 35.18 17.27
N ARG A 70 -1.12 35.22 16.00
CA ARG A 70 -1.63 36.46 15.39
C ARG A 70 -2.89 36.97 16.09
N ALA A 71 -3.80 36.10 16.49
CA ALA A 71 -5.02 36.47 17.21
C ALA A 71 -4.75 37.07 18.60
N LEU A 72 -3.60 36.77 19.21
CA LEU A 72 -3.19 37.31 20.52
C LEU A 72 -2.38 38.60 20.43
N VAL A 73 -1.86 38.95 19.25
CA VAL A 73 -0.91 40.07 19.04
C VAL A 73 -1.54 41.24 18.27
N VAL A 74 -2.70 41.05 17.64
CA VAL A 74 -3.51 42.15 17.09
C VAL A 74 -4.44 42.67 18.21
N PRO A 75 -4.39 43.96 18.58
CA PRO A 75 -5.18 44.54 19.68
C PRO A 75 -6.70 44.48 19.47
#